data_AF-A0A933WA09-F1
#
_entry.id   AF-A0A933WA09-F1
#
_cell.length_a   1.000
_cell.length_b   1.000
_cell.length_c   1.000
_cell.angle_alpha   90.00
_cell.angle_beta   90.00
_cell.angle_gamma   90.00
#
_symmetry.space_group_name_H-M   'P 1'
#
loop_
_entity.id
_entity.type
_entity.pdbx_description
1 polymer ?
#
loop_
_entity_poly.entity_id
_entity_poly.type
_entity_poly.pdbx_seq_one_letter_code
_entity_poly.pdbx_strand_id
1 'polypeptide(L)'
;MSFRPSYWSETDPTKLLLNSVQGQVRRAMVAKALENPDEELPPGDYLAPRLTAEQRQGMANLHPSLMGGEYLPDMEDGEVEIARVVLDSVMCDVTSVRARRLPSGRIGYRVVDEYQDDPESAAEFPFVLPFEESDQPLTLAELVEFMSSTRKSGEEYQRGLLERHWESHYHPGWMEAEEAVAFAVAESDFYPQLGDYYERLGARKCREWIREERDNYEGKRRPAGGHFGM
;
A
#
# COMPACT_ATOMS: atom_id res chain seq x y z
N MET A 1 -8.24 19.11 0.22
CA MET A 1 -8.26 18.39 -1.07
C MET A 1 -9.68 17.85 -1.27
N SER A 2 -10.50 18.51 -2.10
CA SER A 2 -11.96 18.23 -2.23
C SER A 2 -12.34 17.44 -3.48
N PHE A 3 -11.37 17.06 -4.32
CA PHE A 3 -11.60 16.25 -5.51
C PHE A 3 -12.13 14.86 -5.12
N ARG A 4 -13.20 14.42 -5.77
CA ARG A 4 -13.77 13.06 -5.68
C ARG A 4 -13.71 12.43 -7.07
N PRO A 5 -13.04 11.28 -7.25
CA PRO A 5 -13.06 10.57 -8.52
C PRO A 5 -14.40 9.86 -8.71
N SER A 6 -14.60 9.31 -9.90
CA SER A 6 -15.71 8.40 -10.16
C SER A 6 -15.17 6.99 -10.35
N TYR A 7 -15.51 6.09 -9.41
CA TYR A 7 -14.94 4.74 -9.35
C TYR A 7 -15.39 3.82 -10.50
N TRP A 8 -16.56 4.06 -11.10
CA TRP A 8 -17.17 3.15 -12.09
C TRP A 8 -17.47 3.82 -13.43
N SER A 9 -16.90 4.99 -13.70
CA SER A 9 -17.07 5.67 -14.99
C SER A 9 -15.88 5.49 -15.93
N GLU A 10 -14.86 4.73 -15.53
CA GLU A 10 -13.72 4.47 -16.40
C GLU A 10 -14.16 3.58 -17.55
N THR A 11 -13.85 4.03 -18.77
CA THR A 11 -14.19 3.32 -20.01
C THR A 11 -12.97 3.08 -20.89
N ASP A 12 -11.80 3.63 -20.51
CA ASP A 12 -10.54 3.39 -21.19
C ASP A 12 -10.12 1.92 -21.00
N PRO A 13 -10.05 1.12 -22.08
CA PRO A 13 -9.67 -0.29 -22.00
C PRO A 13 -8.30 -0.53 -21.38
N THR A 14 -7.35 0.39 -21.56
CA THR A 14 -5.99 0.28 -20.98
C THR A 14 -6.05 0.38 -19.47
N LYS A 15 -6.78 1.36 -18.94
CA LYS A 15 -6.94 1.51 -17.50
C LYS A 15 -7.79 0.41 -16.88
N LEU A 16 -8.81 -0.06 -17.59
CA LEU A 16 -9.60 -1.22 -17.15
C LEU A 16 -8.72 -2.49 -17.06
N LEU A 17 -7.84 -2.70 -18.04
CA LEU A 17 -6.87 -3.80 -18.01
C LEU A 17 -5.92 -3.67 -16.82
N LEU A 18 -5.26 -2.52 -16.66
CA LEU A 18 -4.32 -2.28 -15.56
C LEU A 18 -4.98 -2.48 -14.20
N ASN A 19 -6.19 -1.93 -14.01
CA ASN A 19 -6.98 -2.10 -12.78
C ASN A 19 -7.37 -3.55 -12.48
N SER A 20 -7.46 -4.40 -13.50
CA SER A 20 -7.80 -5.81 -13.31
C SER A 20 -6.60 -6.66 -12.88
N VAL A 21 -5.37 -6.25 -13.23
CA VAL A 21 -4.15 -7.01 -12.93
C VAL A 21 -3.78 -6.84 -11.45
N GLN A 22 -3.85 -7.94 -10.69
CA GLN A 22 -3.54 -7.94 -9.27
C GLN A 22 -2.04 -7.74 -8.99
N GLY A 23 -1.19 -8.48 -9.71
CA GLY A 23 0.25 -8.51 -9.51
C GLY A 23 0.94 -7.19 -9.80
N GLN A 24 1.75 -6.71 -8.86
CA GLN A 24 2.42 -5.41 -8.94
C GLN A 24 3.39 -5.34 -10.11
N VAL A 25 4.29 -6.32 -10.24
CA VAL A 25 5.29 -6.33 -11.31
C VAL A 25 4.63 -6.52 -12.67
N ARG A 26 3.62 -7.39 -12.79
CA ARG A 26 2.88 -7.55 -14.05
C ARG A 26 2.19 -6.26 -14.46
N ARG A 27 1.52 -5.57 -13.51
CA ARG A 27 0.87 -4.30 -13.76
C ARG A 27 1.86 -3.27 -14.30
N ALA A 28 3.05 -3.16 -13.70
CA ALA A 28 4.11 -2.26 -14.18
C ALA A 28 4.63 -2.64 -15.57
N MET A 29 4.81 -3.94 -15.86
CA MET A 29 5.19 -4.42 -17.20
C MET A 29 4.16 -4.06 -18.25
N VAL A 30 2.88 -4.26 -17.96
CA VAL A 30 1.77 -3.92 -18.87
C VAL A 30 1.69 -2.41 -19.08
N ALA A 31 1.80 -1.61 -18.02
CA ALA A 31 1.80 -0.16 -18.11
C ALA A 31 2.93 0.35 -19.02
N LYS A 32 4.15 -0.12 -18.78
CA LYS A 32 5.32 0.22 -19.60
C LYS A 32 5.13 -0.15 -21.08
N ALA A 33 4.57 -1.32 -21.36
CA ALA A 33 4.33 -1.76 -22.73
C ALA A 33 3.24 -0.94 -23.44
N LEU A 34 2.25 -0.44 -22.70
CA LEU A 34 1.20 0.42 -23.26
C LEU A 34 1.67 1.86 -23.50
N GLU A 35 2.67 2.33 -22.74
CA GLU A 35 3.29 3.65 -22.92
C GLU A 35 4.32 3.69 -24.06
N ASN A 36 4.96 2.55 -24.37
CA ASN A 36 6.01 2.46 -25.37
C ASN A 36 5.59 1.59 -26.57
N PRO A 37 5.32 2.17 -27.76
CA PRO A 37 4.91 1.43 -28.94
C PRO A 37 5.90 0.37 -29.44
N ASP A 38 7.18 0.49 -29.06
CA ASP A 38 8.25 -0.44 -29.46
C ASP A 38 8.37 -1.64 -28.50
N GLU A 39 7.68 -1.61 -27.36
CA GLU A 39 7.71 -2.69 -26.39
C GLU A 39 6.59 -3.70 -26.69
N GLU A 40 6.92 -5.00 -26.70
CA GLU A 40 5.91 -6.04 -26.91
C GLU A 40 5.06 -6.23 -25.65
N LEU A 41 3.74 -6.35 -25.84
CA LEU A 41 2.85 -6.70 -24.74
C LEU A 41 3.22 -8.07 -24.15
N PRO A 42 3.15 -8.24 -22.82
CA PRO A 42 3.29 -9.55 -22.21
C PRO A 42 2.31 -10.57 -22.82
N PRO A 43 2.64 -11.87 -22.82
CA PRO A 43 1.75 -12.90 -23.32
C PRO A 43 0.36 -12.79 -22.68
N GLY A 44 -0.71 -13.10 -23.43
CA GLY A 44 -2.10 -12.83 -23.00
C GLY A 44 -2.45 -13.38 -21.61
N ASP A 45 -1.87 -14.51 -21.20
CA ASP A 45 -2.06 -15.08 -19.87
C ASP A 45 -1.54 -14.17 -18.74
N TYR A 46 -0.52 -13.34 -19.00
CA TYR A 46 0.01 -12.34 -18.07
C TYR A 46 -0.84 -11.07 -18.01
N LEU A 47 -1.80 -10.91 -18.93
CA LEU A 47 -2.81 -9.85 -18.91
C LEU A 47 -4.06 -10.24 -18.14
N ALA A 48 -4.18 -11.52 -17.73
CA ALA A 48 -5.29 -11.99 -16.94
C ALA A 48 -5.33 -11.29 -15.56
N PRO A 49 -6.52 -11.06 -14.97
CA PRO A 49 -6.64 -10.48 -13.64
C PRO A 49 -5.80 -11.24 -12.60
N ARG A 50 -5.85 -12.57 -12.69
CA ARG A 50 -5.17 -13.51 -11.80
C ARG A 50 -4.45 -14.60 -12.59
N LEU A 51 -3.30 -15.00 -12.07
CA LEU A 51 -2.53 -16.14 -12.56
C LEU A 51 -3.05 -17.47 -12.01
N THR A 52 -2.84 -18.56 -12.74
CA THR A 52 -3.04 -19.92 -12.20
C THR A 52 -2.02 -20.23 -11.11
N ALA A 53 -2.27 -21.27 -10.31
CA ALA A 53 -1.31 -21.73 -9.30
C ALA A 53 0.03 -22.14 -9.92
N GLU A 54 0.03 -22.80 -11.09
CA GLU A 54 1.28 -23.15 -11.79
C GLU A 54 2.03 -21.90 -12.28
N GLN A 55 1.32 -20.90 -12.80
CA GLN A 55 1.91 -19.64 -13.24
C GLN A 55 2.53 -18.86 -12.08
N ARG A 56 1.84 -18.76 -10.94
CA ARG A 56 2.40 -18.17 -9.71
C ARG A 56 3.65 -18.89 -9.25
N GLN A 57 3.64 -20.23 -9.24
CA GLN A 57 4.82 -21.01 -8.89
C GLN A 57 5.97 -20.78 -9.88
N GLY A 58 5.67 -20.65 -11.18
CA GLY A 58 6.64 -20.28 -12.20
C GLY A 58 7.32 -18.94 -11.90
N MET A 59 6.54 -17.92 -11.54
CA MET A 59 7.06 -16.60 -11.18
C MET A 59 7.87 -16.62 -9.88
N ALA A 60 7.40 -17.33 -8.85
CA ALA A 60 8.12 -17.53 -7.60
C ALA A 60 9.51 -18.17 -7.81
N ASN A 61 9.62 -19.11 -8.75
CA ASN A 61 10.88 -19.76 -9.09
C ASN A 61 11.86 -18.85 -9.84
N LEU A 62 11.37 -17.80 -10.51
CA LEU A 62 12.20 -16.82 -11.22
C LEU A 62 12.76 -15.78 -10.25
N HIS A 63 11.89 -15.13 -9.48
CA HIS A 63 12.29 -14.18 -8.44
C HIS A 63 11.14 -13.94 -7.44
N PRO A 64 11.41 -13.92 -6.12
CA PRO A 64 10.36 -13.73 -5.10
C PRO A 64 9.52 -12.46 -5.27
N SER A 65 10.13 -11.35 -5.70
CA SER A 65 9.41 -10.08 -5.89
C SER A 65 8.36 -10.11 -7.01
N LEU A 66 8.34 -11.17 -7.83
CA LEU A 66 7.30 -11.38 -8.83
C LEU A 66 5.99 -11.90 -8.22
N MET A 67 5.98 -12.22 -6.92
CA MET A 67 4.79 -12.72 -6.21
C MET A 67 3.90 -11.59 -5.69
N GLY A 68 4.43 -10.39 -5.54
CA GLY A 68 3.73 -9.22 -5.01
C GLY A 68 2.43 -8.93 -5.76
N GLY A 69 1.33 -8.93 -5.02
CA GLY A 69 -0.03 -8.75 -5.47
C GLY A 69 -0.70 -10.01 -6.03
N GLU A 70 0.04 -11.07 -6.36
CA GLU A 70 -0.53 -12.27 -7.01
C GLU A 70 -1.37 -13.16 -6.07
N TYR A 71 -1.20 -12.96 -4.77
CA TYR A 71 -1.91 -13.66 -3.71
C TYR A 71 -3.03 -12.82 -3.09
N LEU A 72 -3.30 -11.62 -3.63
CA LEU A 72 -4.45 -10.85 -3.19
C LEU A 72 -5.76 -11.64 -3.43
N PRO A 73 -6.73 -11.57 -2.49
CA PRO A 73 -8.05 -12.15 -2.70
C PRO A 73 -8.71 -11.65 -3.98
N ASP A 74 -9.55 -12.48 -4.58
CA ASP A 74 -10.31 -12.11 -5.79
C ASP A 74 -11.16 -10.84 -5.54
N MET A 75 -11.40 -10.08 -6.60
CA MET A 75 -12.35 -8.96 -6.58
C MET A 75 -13.76 -9.52 -6.43
N GLU A 76 -14.57 -8.88 -5.59
CA GLU A 76 -16.01 -9.15 -5.57
C GLU A 76 -16.71 -8.54 -6.80
N ASP A 77 -17.93 -9.00 -7.11
CA ASP A 77 -18.71 -8.48 -8.23
C ASP A 77 -18.87 -6.95 -8.16
N GLY A 78 -18.34 -6.26 -9.18
CA GLY A 78 -18.39 -4.79 -9.29
C GLY A 78 -17.46 -4.04 -8.32
N GLU A 79 -16.57 -4.76 -7.63
CA GLU A 79 -15.51 -4.18 -6.81
C GLU A 79 -14.36 -3.66 -7.69
N VAL A 80 -13.78 -2.54 -7.27
CA VAL A 80 -12.59 -1.94 -7.89
C VAL A 80 -11.55 -1.61 -6.83
N GLU A 81 -10.28 -1.72 -7.17
CA GLU A 81 -9.19 -1.22 -6.34
C GLU A 81 -9.08 0.30 -6.49
N ILE A 82 -9.14 1.04 -5.38
CA ILE A 82 -9.07 2.50 -5.38
C ILE A 82 -7.70 3.02 -4.94
N ALA A 83 -6.92 2.23 -4.21
CA ALA A 83 -5.55 2.52 -3.82
C ALA A 83 -4.84 1.24 -3.40
N ARG A 84 -3.50 1.23 -3.43
CA ARG A 84 -2.69 0.16 -2.88
C ARG A 84 -1.46 0.70 -2.17
N VAL A 85 -0.96 -0.07 -1.21
CA VAL A 85 0.36 0.08 -0.60
C VAL A 85 1.22 -1.05 -1.10
N VAL A 86 2.42 -0.72 -1.56
CA VAL A 86 3.41 -1.66 -2.11
C VAL A 86 4.64 -1.59 -1.23
N LEU A 87 5.09 -2.75 -0.75
CA LEU A 87 6.31 -2.85 0.03
C LEU A 87 7.52 -3.09 -0.86
N ASP A 88 8.64 -2.44 -0.56
CA ASP A 88 9.97 -2.78 -1.08
C ASP A 88 10.56 -3.95 -0.26
N SER A 89 9.79 -5.04 -0.18
CA SER A 89 10.17 -6.29 0.49
C SER A 89 10.62 -7.32 -0.55
N VAL A 90 11.22 -8.42 -0.07
CA VAL A 90 11.64 -9.55 -0.95
C VAL A 90 10.48 -10.07 -1.79
N MET A 91 9.28 -10.12 -1.21
CA MET A 91 8.06 -10.63 -1.85
C MET A 91 7.26 -9.53 -2.55
N CYS A 92 7.57 -8.26 -2.28
CA CYS A 92 6.84 -7.09 -2.77
C CYS A 92 5.37 -7.09 -2.33
N ASP A 93 5.13 -7.40 -1.05
CA ASP A 93 3.77 -7.58 -0.52
C ASP A 93 2.89 -6.35 -0.79
N VAL A 94 1.62 -6.60 -1.14
CA VAL A 94 0.64 -5.57 -1.46
C VAL A 94 -0.50 -5.56 -0.46
N THR A 95 -0.88 -4.36 0.00
CA THR A 95 -2.17 -4.12 0.65
C THR A 95 -3.06 -3.31 -0.27
N SER A 96 -4.26 -3.82 -0.58
CA SER A 96 -5.22 -3.27 -1.53
C SER A 96 -6.41 -2.65 -0.81
N VAL A 97 -6.75 -1.41 -1.15
CA VAL A 97 -7.97 -0.72 -0.71
C VAL A 97 -8.98 -0.75 -1.85
N ARG A 98 -10.16 -1.30 -1.58
CA ARG A 98 -11.18 -1.61 -2.59
C ARG A 98 -12.51 -0.95 -2.26
N ALA A 99 -13.29 -0.68 -3.30
CA ALA A 99 -14.62 -0.11 -3.21
C ALA A 99 -15.62 -0.88 -4.07
N ARG A 100 -16.84 -1.09 -3.57
CA ARG A 100 -17.95 -1.68 -4.34
C ARG A 100 -19.25 -0.94 -4.11
N ARG A 101 -20.18 -1.01 -5.06
CA ARG A 101 -21.55 -0.54 -4.86
C ARG A 101 -22.33 -1.57 -4.04
N LEU A 102 -22.93 -1.13 -2.95
CA LEU A 102 -23.82 -1.95 -2.13
C LEU A 102 -25.25 -1.93 -2.69
N PRO A 103 -26.08 -2.94 -2.39
CA PRO A 103 -27.51 -2.94 -2.75
C PRO A 103 -28.28 -1.74 -2.20
N SER A 104 -27.80 -1.12 -1.11
CA SER A 104 -28.34 0.12 -0.54
C SER A 104 -28.11 1.36 -1.41
N GLY A 105 -27.26 1.28 -2.43
CA GLY A 105 -26.80 2.41 -3.24
C GLY A 105 -25.57 3.12 -2.67
N ARG A 106 -25.14 2.77 -1.46
CA ARG A 106 -23.90 3.27 -0.83
C ARG A 106 -22.66 2.58 -1.40
N ILE A 107 -21.50 3.14 -1.10
CA ILE A 107 -20.19 2.57 -1.46
C ILE A 107 -19.64 1.86 -0.24
N GLY A 108 -19.42 0.56 -0.33
CA GLY A 108 -18.74 -0.23 0.69
C GLY A 108 -17.24 -0.30 0.43
N TYR A 109 -16.45 -0.32 1.49
CA TYR A 109 -14.98 -0.42 1.45
C TYR A 109 -14.50 -1.74 2.00
N ARG A 110 -13.39 -2.22 1.44
CA ARG A 110 -12.68 -3.41 1.90
C ARG A 110 -11.18 -3.17 1.79
N VAL A 111 -10.44 -3.62 2.79
CA VAL A 111 -8.97 -3.63 2.75
C VAL A 111 -8.52 -5.08 2.82
N VAL A 112 -7.64 -5.48 1.92
CA VAL A 112 -7.06 -6.83 1.89
C VAL A 112 -5.57 -6.81 1.66
N ASP A 113 -4.90 -7.86 2.13
CA ASP A 113 -3.49 -8.16 1.80
C ASP A 113 -3.36 -9.59 1.26
N GLU A 114 -2.14 -10.01 0.96
CA GLU A 114 -1.80 -11.31 0.38
C GLU A 114 -2.00 -12.51 1.31
N TYR A 115 -2.20 -12.28 2.61
CA TYR A 115 -2.37 -13.34 3.61
C TYR A 115 -3.83 -13.61 3.93
N GLN A 116 -4.75 -13.24 3.04
CA GLN A 116 -6.18 -13.36 3.23
C GLN A 116 -6.87 -14.15 2.10
N ASP A 117 -6.10 -14.89 1.30
CA ASP A 117 -6.62 -15.69 0.19
C ASP A 117 -7.33 -16.98 0.65
N ASP A 118 -7.07 -17.43 1.88
CA ASP A 118 -7.84 -18.47 2.56
C ASP A 118 -8.70 -17.92 3.73
N PRO A 119 -9.87 -18.53 4.02
CA PRO A 119 -10.79 -18.04 5.03
C PRO A 119 -10.28 -18.08 6.47
N GLU A 120 -9.34 -18.99 6.80
CA GLU A 120 -8.79 -19.10 8.15
C GLU A 120 -7.83 -17.94 8.42
N SER A 121 -6.91 -17.68 7.49
CA SER A 121 -5.98 -16.55 7.57
C SER A 121 -6.70 -15.20 7.50
N ALA A 122 -7.75 -15.08 6.68
CA ALA A 122 -8.58 -13.88 6.60
C ALA A 122 -9.31 -13.55 7.91
N ALA A 123 -9.70 -14.57 8.67
CA ALA A 123 -10.38 -14.41 9.96
C ALA A 123 -9.43 -14.16 11.14
N GLU A 124 -8.16 -14.54 11.00
CA GLU A 124 -7.18 -14.45 12.09
C GLU A 124 -6.81 -13.00 12.41
N PHE A 125 -6.60 -12.17 11.38
CA PHE A 125 -6.23 -10.76 11.55
C PHE A 125 -6.94 -9.85 10.53
N PRO A 126 -8.27 -9.63 10.66
CA PRO A 126 -8.98 -8.70 9.80
C PRO A 126 -8.51 -7.25 9.96
N PHE A 127 -8.69 -6.46 8.90
CA PHE A 127 -8.55 -5.01 9.00
C PHE A 127 -9.75 -4.40 9.71
N VAL A 128 -9.49 -3.47 10.62
CA VAL A 128 -10.51 -2.65 11.29
C VAL A 128 -10.50 -1.28 10.61
N LEU A 129 -11.57 -0.99 9.88
CA LEU A 129 -11.73 0.23 9.11
C LEU A 129 -12.28 1.37 9.98
N PRO A 130 -11.91 2.64 9.73
CA PRO A 130 -12.50 3.77 10.43
C PRO A 130 -13.98 4.00 10.08
N PHE A 131 -14.40 3.54 8.90
CA PHE A 131 -15.79 3.44 8.46
C PHE A 131 -15.88 2.40 7.34
N GLU A 132 -17.02 1.74 7.18
CA GLU A 132 -17.19 0.66 6.19
C GLU A 132 -17.85 1.14 4.90
N GLU A 133 -18.53 2.29 4.92
CA GLU A 133 -19.32 2.77 3.80
C GLU A 133 -19.50 4.28 3.75
N SER A 134 -19.76 4.81 2.55
CA SER A 134 -20.05 6.23 2.31
C SER A 134 -21.10 6.41 1.20
N ASP A 135 -21.66 7.61 1.09
CA ASP A 135 -22.66 7.91 0.04
C ASP A 135 -22.02 8.36 -1.28
N GLN A 136 -20.75 8.74 -1.27
CA GLN A 136 -20.02 9.30 -2.42
C GLN A 136 -18.57 8.81 -2.42
N PRO A 137 -17.91 8.69 -3.58
CA PRO A 137 -16.48 8.36 -3.64
C PRO A 137 -15.67 9.28 -2.73
N LEU A 138 -14.66 8.76 -2.04
CA LEU A 138 -13.90 9.55 -1.06
C LEU A 138 -13.24 10.75 -1.75
N THR A 139 -13.01 11.81 -0.99
CA THR A 139 -11.99 12.78 -1.39
C THR A 139 -10.60 12.21 -1.15
N LEU A 140 -9.57 12.77 -1.76
CA LEU A 140 -8.19 12.41 -1.43
C LEU A 140 -7.92 12.54 0.09
N ALA A 141 -8.43 13.59 0.73
CA ALA A 141 -8.24 13.78 2.17
C ALA A 141 -8.94 12.69 3.00
N GLU A 142 -10.16 12.29 2.61
CA GLU A 142 -10.89 11.20 3.26
C GLU A 142 -10.23 9.84 2.99
N LEU A 143 -9.67 9.60 1.80
CA LEU A 143 -8.91 8.38 1.51
C LEU A 143 -7.65 8.30 2.36
N VAL A 144 -6.87 9.38 2.44
CA VAL A 144 -5.68 9.45 3.30
C VAL A 144 -6.06 9.18 4.75
N GLU A 145 -7.09 9.85 5.27
CA GLU A 145 -7.56 9.61 6.64
C GLU A 145 -8.02 8.17 6.83
N PHE A 146 -8.73 7.59 5.86
CA PHE A 146 -9.14 6.19 5.87
C PHE A 146 -7.92 5.26 5.97
N MET A 147 -6.90 5.47 5.12
CA MET A 147 -5.69 4.66 5.10
C MET A 147 -4.89 4.81 6.40
N SER A 148 -4.67 6.04 6.88
CA SER A 148 -3.93 6.35 8.11
C SER A 148 -4.64 5.88 9.39
N SER A 149 -5.97 5.78 9.38
CA SER A 149 -6.76 5.32 10.53
C SER A 149 -7.08 3.82 10.51
N THR A 150 -6.87 3.12 9.39
CA THR A 150 -7.05 1.67 9.29
C THR A 150 -5.96 0.93 10.08
N ARG A 151 -6.37 -0.11 10.82
CA ARG A 151 -5.47 -0.97 11.63
C ARG A 151 -5.74 -2.45 11.37
N LYS A 152 -4.83 -3.34 11.78
CA LYS A 152 -5.12 -4.77 11.90
C LYS A 152 -5.74 -5.05 13.28
N SER A 153 -6.64 -6.00 13.38
CA SER A 153 -7.18 -6.44 14.68
C SER A 153 -6.05 -6.98 15.56
N GLY A 154 -6.08 -6.67 16.86
CA GLY A 154 -5.02 -7.05 17.80
C GLY A 154 -3.84 -6.06 17.84
N GLU A 155 -3.72 -5.17 16.87
CA GLU A 155 -2.70 -4.10 16.83
C GLU A 155 -3.30 -2.76 17.26
N GLU A 156 -3.53 -2.57 18.56
CA GLU A 156 -4.18 -1.36 19.07
C GLU A 156 -3.34 -0.08 18.84
N TYR A 157 -2.02 -0.25 18.78
CA TYR A 157 -1.03 0.84 18.73
C TYR A 157 -0.43 1.09 17.33
N GLN A 158 -0.54 0.13 16.40
CA GLN A 158 -0.09 0.32 15.02
C GLN A 158 -1.28 0.69 14.13
N ARG A 159 -1.18 1.84 13.47
CA ARG A 159 -2.20 2.39 12.60
C ARG A 159 -1.57 2.85 11.30
N GLY A 160 -2.38 2.99 10.28
CA GLY A 160 -1.96 3.42 8.97
C GLY A 160 -1.53 2.24 8.13
N LEU A 161 -2.12 2.08 6.95
CA LEU A 161 -1.75 0.99 6.04
C LEU A 161 -0.29 1.12 5.56
N LEU A 162 0.24 2.33 5.51
CA LEU A 162 1.57 2.60 4.99
C LEU A 162 2.55 2.98 6.10
N GLU A 163 2.15 3.91 6.97
CA GLU A 163 3.02 4.47 8.01
C GLU A 163 3.51 3.42 9.01
N ARG A 164 2.71 2.36 9.26
CA ARG A 164 3.13 1.23 10.10
C ARG A 164 4.42 0.58 9.61
N HIS A 165 4.61 0.49 8.29
CA HIS A 165 5.76 -0.17 7.69
C HIS A 165 6.99 0.71 7.82
N TRP A 166 6.83 2.03 7.67
CA TRP A 166 7.93 2.96 7.94
C TRP A 166 8.35 2.91 9.42
N GLU A 167 7.38 2.95 10.33
CA GLU A 167 7.63 2.96 11.78
C GLU A 167 8.22 1.65 12.28
N SER A 168 7.81 0.51 11.73
CA SER A 168 8.33 -0.81 12.11
C SER A 168 9.73 -1.08 11.59
N HIS A 169 10.15 -0.40 10.52
CA HIS A 169 11.45 -0.62 9.89
C HIS A 169 12.49 0.42 10.28
N TYR A 170 12.08 1.60 10.75
CA TYR A 170 13.02 2.62 11.20
C TYR A 170 13.78 2.18 12.46
N HIS A 171 15.08 1.95 12.30
CA HIS A 171 15.98 1.54 13.36
C HIS A 171 17.35 2.23 13.19
N PRO A 172 17.64 3.29 13.97
CA PRO A 172 18.91 4.02 13.86
C PRO A 172 20.12 3.07 13.93
N GLY A 173 20.98 3.11 12.91
CA GLY A 173 22.17 2.23 12.78
C GLY A 173 21.90 0.85 12.19
N TRP A 174 20.68 0.54 11.76
CA TRP A 174 20.30 -0.68 11.03
C TRP A 174 19.52 -0.38 9.75
N MET A 175 18.48 0.43 9.85
CA MET A 175 17.78 0.98 8.70
C MET A 175 17.48 2.45 8.97
N GLU A 176 18.12 3.30 8.17
CA GLU A 176 18.10 4.74 8.38
C GLU A 176 16.74 5.32 7.94
N ALA A 177 16.48 6.56 8.36
CA ALA A 177 15.18 7.21 8.16
C ALA A 177 14.73 7.27 6.68
N GLU A 178 15.67 7.43 5.75
CA GLU A 178 15.42 7.50 4.31
C GLU A 178 15.06 6.12 3.74
N GLU A 179 15.73 5.07 4.19
CA GLU A 179 15.46 3.68 3.79
C GLU A 179 14.09 3.23 4.34
N ALA A 180 13.79 3.57 5.59
CA ALA A 180 12.52 3.22 6.22
C ALA A 180 11.30 3.84 5.52
N VAL A 181 11.36 5.10 5.07
CA VAL A 181 10.24 5.70 4.30
C VAL A 181 10.18 5.24 2.85
N ALA A 182 11.29 4.77 2.29
CA ALA A 182 11.32 4.18 0.95
C ALA A 182 10.74 2.76 0.94
N PHE A 183 10.73 2.08 2.09
CA PHE A 183 10.26 0.70 2.24
C PHE A 183 8.79 0.48 1.86
N ALA A 184 7.95 1.51 1.90
CA ALA A 184 6.55 1.39 1.52
C ALA A 184 6.08 2.63 0.76
N VAL A 185 5.38 2.41 -0.35
CA VAL A 185 4.81 3.46 -1.21
C VAL A 185 3.32 3.25 -1.42
N ALA A 186 2.59 4.33 -1.71
CA ALA A 186 1.16 4.27 -2.03
C ALA A 186 0.90 4.68 -3.48
N GLU A 187 0.06 3.92 -4.16
CA GLU A 187 -0.30 4.12 -5.55
C GLU A 187 -1.83 4.17 -5.73
N SER A 188 -2.31 4.93 -6.71
CA SER A 188 -3.72 4.97 -7.06
C SER A 188 -3.96 5.56 -8.46
N ASP A 189 -4.73 4.83 -9.28
CA ASP A 189 -5.20 5.31 -10.58
C ASP A 189 -6.37 6.31 -10.45
N PHE A 190 -7.11 6.26 -9.33
CA PHE A 190 -8.23 7.15 -9.04
C PHE A 190 -7.81 8.43 -8.34
N TYR A 191 -6.67 8.41 -7.65
CA TYR A 191 -6.12 9.53 -6.90
C TYR A 191 -4.67 9.79 -7.30
N PRO A 192 -4.42 10.46 -8.46
CA PRO A 192 -3.06 10.68 -8.96
C PRO A 192 -2.14 11.45 -8.01
N GLN A 193 -2.70 12.18 -7.05
CA GLN A 193 -1.93 12.95 -6.05
C GLN A 193 -1.59 12.14 -4.79
N LEU A 194 -1.97 10.86 -4.71
CA LEU A 194 -1.75 10.02 -3.52
C LEU A 194 -0.26 9.75 -3.28
N GLY A 195 0.48 9.36 -4.32
CA GLY A 195 1.92 9.13 -4.24
C GLY A 195 2.66 10.39 -3.76
N ASP A 196 2.47 11.51 -4.46
CA ASP A 196 2.96 12.84 -4.08
C ASP A 196 2.66 13.22 -2.61
N TYR A 197 1.48 12.85 -2.10
CA TYR A 197 1.12 13.12 -0.71
C TYR A 197 2.00 12.31 0.24
N TYR A 198 2.15 11.01 0.01
CA TYR A 198 2.94 10.13 0.87
C TYR A 198 4.45 10.41 0.74
N GLU A 199 4.96 10.78 -0.43
CA GLU A 199 6.35 11.23 -0.58
C GLU A 199 6.65 12.45 0.30
N ARG A 200 5.78 13.46 0.29
CA ARG A 200 5.93 14.65 1.16
C ARG A 200 5.81 14.31 2.64
N LEU A 201 4.91 13.38 2.99
CA LEU A 201 4.76 12.89 4.36
C LEU A 201 6.01 12.15 4.82
N GLY A 202 6.55 11.24 4.00
CA GLY A 202 7.78 10.49 4.26
C GLY A 202 8.96 11.43 4.44
N ALA A 203 9.15 12.40 3.54
CA ALA A 203 10.20 13.40 3.69
C ALA A 203 10.09 14.22 5.00
N ARG A 204 8.88 14.46 5.49
CA ARG A 204 8.66 15.09 6.80
C ARG A 204 9.04 14.15 7.94
N LYS A 205 8.58 12.90 7.90
CA LYS A 205 8.95 11.86 8.89
C LYS A 205 10.46 11.65 8.98
N CYS A 206 11.17 11.58 7.85
CA CYS A 206 12.64 11.47 7.87
C CYS A 206 13.29 12.63 8.64
N ARG A 207 12.86 13.87 8.37
CA ARG A 207 13.38 15.04 9.06
C ARG A 207 13.08 15.03 10.55
N GLU A 208 11.94 14.50 10.95
CA GLU A 208 11.56 14.35 12.36
C GLU A 208 12.47 13.33 13.05
N TRP A 209 12.61 12.14 12.49
CA TRP A 209 13.47 11.07 13.00
C TRP A 209 14.94 11.46 13.11
N ILE A 210 15.52 12.08 12.07
CA ILE A 210 16.90 12.58 12.10
C ILE A 210 17.11 13.62 13.21
N ARG A 211 16.11 14.47 13.48
CA ARG A 211 16.18 15.45 14.57
C ARG A 211 16.14 14.74 15.93
N GLU A 212 15.23 13.78 16.10
CA GLU A 212 15.11 13.01 17.34
C GLU A 212 16.39 12.23 17.66
N GLU A 213 17.02 11.59 16.67
CA GLU A 213 18.31 10.93 16.84
C GLU A 213 19.40 11.89 17.31
N ARG A 214 19.54 13.04 16.63
CA ARG A 214 20.53 14.05 17.00
C ARG A 214 20.31 14.54 18.42
N ASP A 215 19.07 14.88 18.77
CA ASP A 215 18.72 15.40 20.08
C ASP A 215 18.95 14.33 21.17
N ASN A 216 18.67 13.05 20.88
CA ASN A 216 19.00 11.91 21.75
C ASN A 216 20.52 11.72 21.92
N TYR A 217 21.30 11.89 20.85
CA TYR A 217 22.75 11.79 20.89
C TYR A 217 23.39 12.95 21.69
N GLU A 218 22.91 14.18 21.49
CA GLU A 218 23.35 15.36 22.23
C GLU A 218 22.94 15.31 23.71
N GLY A 219 21.75 14.79 24.00
CA GLY A 219 21.29 14.53 25.37
C GLY A 219 22.16 13.51 26.11
N LYS A 220 22.60 12.44 25.42
CA LYS A 220 23.53 11.44 25.96
C LYS A 220 24.96 11.96 26.14
N ARG A 221 25.38 13.01 25.41
CA ARG A 221 26.71 13.62 25.50
C ARG A 221 26.87 14.66 26.63
N ARG A 222 25.79 15.10 27.29
CA ARG A 222 25.91 15.95 28.48
C ARG A 222 26.43 15.11 29.65
N PRO A 223 27.65 15.34 30.17
CA PRO A 223 28.11 14.61 31.34
C PRO A 223 27.18 14.93 32.51
N ALA A 224 26.87 13.92 33.33
CA ALA A 224 26.29 14.14 34.65
C ALA A 224 27.21 15.12 35.39
N GLY A 225 26.77 16.38 35.50
CA GLY A 225 27.52 17.45 36.14
C GLY A 225 27.92 17.01 37.54
N GLY A 226 29.22 17.10 37.82
CA GLY A 226 29.87 16.56 39.00
C GLY A 226 29.20 16.91 40.32
N HIS A 227 29.12 15.90 41.18
CA HIS A 227 29.22 16.09 42.63
C HIS A 227 30.57 15.52 43.09
N PHE A 228 31.60 16.34 42.98
CA PHE A 228 32.73 16.28 43.91
C PHE A 228 32.57 17.50 44.82
N GLY A 229 31.73 17.33 45.85
CA GLY A 229 31.70 18.20 47.02
C GLY A 229 32.77 17.72 47.99
N MET A 230 33.52 18.68 48.52
CA MET A 230 34.71 18.57 49.39
C MET A 230 34.53 17.69 50.62
#